data_AF-A0A4U3CD25-F1
#
_entry.id   AF-A0A4U3CD25-F1
#
_cell.length_a   1.000
_cell.length_b   1.000
_cell.length_c   1.000
_cell.angle_alpha   90.00
_cell.angle_beta   90.00
_cell.angle_gamma   90.00
#
_symmetry.space_group_name_H-M   'P 1'
#
loop_
_entity.id
_entity.type
_entity.pdbx_description
1 polymer ?
#
loop_
_entity_poly.entity_id
_entity_poly.type
_entity_poly.pdbx_seq_one_letter_code
_entity_poly.pdbx_strand_id
1 'polypeptide(L)'
;MVLMAALLIHAYALTVIGASLHLADGEDPADPQGVHVEVELPDGLHLPRTLTVEDLGLPLDLIGLDEALAEGGPAALPEAWRTELLQALEPAPPDEPVWLDFRRPFGHLPAVPWERMLVPHLGRPVVRLPFSAVLPPAAPDDLRVAVCAPWVRTTALRDFLRTVVPVLPGARVDVFAADTTAAEAVPPDADVRFHLPPTQDPQAPPPAPGRPSADPRPDNPWLLWMLDEIGPGTVDVVHLICPARVSENYGMLDFGASPAGTENPRSIRLVGIGQLLDVLTRLGAWSLSVAMPGDRTPRRGEAGLRIFMHRMTGLLSGPVVLQAPAGPADDLAAAYRFLHTPSHQPMPATPSLMVACHPFLVRSRTTSSAPNKDDAAVDWIERALRDCTLDEDVLIKARKGSTEPSAWVASSQRILERWTSDLLATEVDPAAPTPASRGVTDALAFISRSIETSVRAQEDGVRAKGDDR
;
A
#
# COMPACT_ATOMS: atom_id res chain seq x y z
N MET A 1 3.58 -9.05 19.13
CA MET A 1 3.55 -9.13 17.65
C MET A 1 4.23 -7.88 17.05
N VAL A 2 5.57 -7.91 17.00
CA VAL A 2 6.45 -6.90 16.36
C VAL A 2 7.45 -7.61 15.42
N LEU A 3 7.24 -8.90 15.13
CA LEU A 3 8.27 -9.71 14.48
C LEU A 3 8.51 -9.33 13.01
N MET A 4 7.53 -8.79 12.28
CA MET A 4 7.69 -8.68 10.82
C MET A 4 8.71 -7.63 10.39
N ALA A 5 8.61 -6.40 10.89
CA ALA A 5 9.60 -5.36 10.57
C ALA A 5 11.00 -5.76 11.08
N ALA A 6 11.07 -6.33 12.29
CA ALA A 6 12.31 -6.85 12.85
C ALA A 6 12.94 -7.95 11.98
N LEU A 7 12.13 -8.87 11.43
CA LEU A 7 12.56 -9.91 10.51
C LEU A 7 13.17 -9.29 9.24
N LEU A 8 12.53 -8.28 8.65
CA LEU A 8 13.05 -7.60 7.47
C LEU A 8 14.34 -6.83 7.77
N ILE A 9 14.43 -6.15 8.91
CA ILE A 9 15.63 -5.44 9.38
C ILE A 9 16.77 -6.43 9.67
N HIS A 10 16.44 -7.67 10.05
CA HIS A 10 17.43 -8.72 10.27
C HIS A 10 17.92 -9.34 8.96
N ALA A 11 17.02 -9.60 8.01
CA ALA A 11 17.36 -10.18 6.70
C ALA A 11 18.15 -9.19 5.82
N TYR A 12 17.79 -7.90 5.85
CA TYR A 12 18.34 -6.89 4.96
C TYR A 12 19.23 -5.88 5.70
N ALA A 13 20.34 -5.49 5.08
CA ALA A 13 21.22 -4.43 5.57
C ALA A 13 20.57 -3.06 5.31
N LEU A 14 19.70 -2.61 6.23
CA LEU A 14 18.90 -1.39 6.06
C LEU A 14 19.38 -0.28 7.00
N THR A 15 19.34 0.96 6.52
CA THR A 15 19.37 2.13 7.41
C THR A 15 17.94 2.46 7.85
N VAL A 16 17.65 2.34 9.14
CA VAL A 16 16.29 2.40 9.70
C VAL A 16 16.16 3.52 10.73
N ILE A 17 15.09 4.30 10.63
CA ILE A 17 14.61 5.19 11.69
C ILE A 17 13.39 4.52 12.32
N GLY A 18 13.59 3.93 13.49
CA GLY A 18 12.53 3.37 14.32
C GLY A 18 11.87 4.45 15.17
N ALA A 19 10.55 4.58 15.12
CA ALA A 19 9.78 5.55 15.91
C ALA A 19 8.75 4.84 16.80
N SER A 20 8.70 5.21 18.08
CA SER A 20 7.73 4.72 19.08
C SER A 20 7.30 5.85 20.02
N LEU A 21 6.14 5.72 20.64
CA LEU A 21 5.66 6.65 21.63
C LEU A 21 6.42 6.46 22.94
N HIS A 22 6.83 7.58 23.52
CA HIS A 22 7.30 7.65 24.90
C HIS A 22 6.10 7.93 25.80
N LEU A 23 5.70 6.93 26.59
CA LEU A 23 4.55 7.00 27.49
C LEU A 23 5.02 7.31 28.92
N ALA A 24 4.23 8.07 29.68
CA ALA A 24 4.47 8.30 31.09
C ALA A 24 4.31 7.00 31.90
N ASP A 25 5.19 6.76 32.88
CA ASP A 25 5.04 5.64 33.81
C ASP A 25 3.86 5.88 34.78
N GLY A 26 2.90 4.95 34.83
CA GLY A 26 1.96 4.82 35.96
C GLY A 26 0.55 5.40 35.81
N GLU A 27 0.16 5.90 34.64
CA GLU A 27 -1.22 6.36 34.36
C GLU A 27 -1.91 5.47 33.32
N ASP A 28 -3.19 5.16 33.52
CA ASP A 28 -4.05 4.43 32.57
C ASP A 28 -5.29 5.29 32.25
N PRO A 29 -5.46 5.78 31.00
CA PRO A 29 -4.56 5.61 29.85
C PRO A 29 -3.29 6.45 29.96
N ALA A 30 -2.15 5.92 29.52
CA ALA A 30 -0.89 6.64 29.55
C ALA A 30 -0.85 7.73 28.47
N ASP A 31 -0.76 8.99 28.90
CA ASP A 31 -0.59 10.12 27.98
C ASP A 31 0.81 10.08 27.34
N PRO A 32 0.91 10.23 26.00
CA PRO A 32 2.19 10.24 25.33
C PRO A 32 2.95 11.54 25.63
N GLN A 33 4.13 11.43 26.23
CA GLN A 33 5.00 12.56 26.57
C GLN A 33 5.89 12.98 25.38
N GLY A 34 6.06 12.10 24.41
CA GLY A 34 6.88 12.37 23.23
C GLY A 34 7.05 11.13 22.36
N VAL A 35 8.11 11.15 21.56
CA VAL A 35 8.45 10.12 20.59
C VAL A 35 9.89 9.70 20.82
N HIS A 36 10.09 8.41 21.07
CA HIS A 36 11.40 7.80 21.03
C HIS A 36 11.73 7.43 19.59
N VAL A 37 12.82 7.98 19.07
CA VAL A 37 13.35 7.70 17.74
C VAL A 37 14.72 7.06 17.88
N GLU A 38 14.94 5.96 17.17
CA GLU A 38 16.22 5.27 17.13
C GLU A 38 16.66 5.11 15.68
N VAL A 39 17.85 5.60 15.34
CA VAL A 39 18.47 5.33 14.04
C VAL A 39 19.35 4.08 14.18
N GLU A 40 19.03 3.04 13.42
CA GLU A 40 19.82 1.82 13.29
C GLU A 40 20.51 1.83 11.92
N LEU A 41 21.85 1.78 11.93
CA LEU A 41 22.65 1.70 10.71
C LEU A 41 22.97 0.23 10.37
N PRO A 42 23.28 -0.10 9.10
CA PRO A 42 23.61 -1.45 8.68
C PRO A 42 24.77 -2.12 9.43
N ASP A 43 25.71 -1.34 9.97
CA ASP A 43 26.85 -1.80 10.75
C ASP A 43 26.53 -2.08 12.23
N GLY A 44 25.26 -1.90 12.64
CA GLY A 44 24.79 -2.10 14.00
C GLY A 44 25.01 -0.90 14.92
N LEU A 45 25.35 0.29 14.40
CA LEU A 45 25.32 1.51 15.19
C LEU A 45 23.88 1.93 15.49
N HIS A 46 23.61 2.27 16.75
CA HIS A 46 22.31 2.74 17.24
C HIS A 46 22.42 4.17 17.79
N LEU A 47 21.54 5.07 17.35
CA LEU A 47 21.46 6.47 17.80
C LEU A 47 20.07 6.76 18.38
N PRO A 48 19.87 6.52 19.69
CA PRO A 48 18.59 6.76 20.35
C PRO A 48 18.39 8.24 20.70
N ARG A 49 17.19 8.75 20.48
CA ARG A 49 16.72 10.09 20.84
C ARG A 49 15.30 10.06 21.36
N THR A 50 15.00 10.96 22.29
CA THR A 50 13.62 11.26 22.70
C THR A 50 13.30 12.67 22.26
N LEU A 51 12.24 12.82 21.50
CA LEU A 51 11.70 14.08 21.01
C LEU A 51 10.42 14.36 21.78
N THR A 52 10.27 15.56 22.33
CA THR A 52 9.02 15.98 22.98
C THR A 52 7.95 16.33 21.94
N VAL A 53 6.70 16.43 22.37
CA VAL A 53 5.59 16.94 21.53
C VAL A 53 5.91 18.35 21.02
N GLU A 54 6.53 19.17 21.86
CA GLU A 54 6.97 20.53 21.51
C GLU A 54 8.05 20.50 20.44
N ASP A 55 9.03 19.60 20.54
CA ASP A 55 10.10 19.44 19.53
C ASP A 55 9.54 19.09 18.14
N LEU A 56 8.46 18.30 18.10
CA LEU A 56 7.81 17.90 16.85
C LEU A 56 6.84 18.95 16.32
N GLY A 57 6.36 19.85 17.17
CA GLY A 57 5.35 20.85 16.81
C GLY A 57 4.00 20.24 16.39
N LEU A 58 3.75 18.97 16.71
CA LEU A 58 2.57 18.23 16.29
C LEU A 58 1.94 17.52 17.49
N PRO A 59 0.61 17.61 17.67
CA PRO A 59 -0.10 16.79 18.65
C PRO A 59 0.05 15.29 18.32
N LEU A 60 -0.16 14.41 19.29
CA LEU A 60 -0.01 12.95 19.11
C LEU A 60 -1.35 12.19 19.05
N ASP A 61 -2.47 12.91 19.14
CA ASP A 61 -3.78 12.38 18.82
C ASP A 61 -4.13 12.59 17.33
N LEU A 62 -4.97 11.73 16.78
CA LEU A 62 -5.25 11.71 15.34
C LEU A 62 -6.00 12.95 14.86
N ILE A 63 -6.89 13.50 15.69
CA ILE A 63 -7.70 14.68 15.34
C ILE A 63 -6.79 15.89 15.30
N GLY A 64 -6.00 16.12 16.35
CA GLY A 64 -5.03 17.21 16.40
C GLY A 64 -4.04 17.14 15.24
N LEU A 65 -3.55 15.95 14.89
CA LEU A 65 -2.64 15.78 13.74
C LEU A 65 -3.32 16.21 12.44
N ASP A 66 -4.57 15.82 12.24
CA ASP A 66 -5.33 16.19 11.05
C ASP A 66 -5.56 17.70 10.94
N GLU A 67 -5.84 18.36 12.06
CA GLU A 67 -6.00 19.81 12.12
C GLU A 67 -4.68 20.53 11.80
N ALA A 68 -3.58 20.10 12.42
CA ALA A 68 -2.25 20.65 12.17
C ALA A 68 -1.85 20.51 10.69
N LEU A 69 -2.10 19.34 10.07
CA LEU A 69 -1.80 19.13 8.64
C LEU A 69 -2.68 19.99 7.73
N ALA A 70 -3.95 20.17 8.07
CA ALA A 70 -4.87 20.98 7.28
C ALA A 70 -4.46 22.47 7.25
N GLU A 71 -3.87 22.96 8.34
CA GLU A 71 -3.35 24.33 8.48
C GLU A 71 -2.00 24.54 7.76
N GLY A 72 -1.42 23.47 7.19
CA GLY A 72 -0.06 23.50 6.67
C GLY A 72 0.97 23.62 7.79
N GLY A 73 0.60 23.21 9.00
CA GLY A 73 1.39 23.29 10.22
C GLY A 73 2.79 22.67 10.04
N PRO A 74 3.80 23.25 10.70
CA PRO A 74 5.19 22.93 10.44
C PRO A 74 5.50 21.52 10.92
N ALA A 75 6.18 20.77 10.07
CA ALA A 75 6.77 19.48 10.40
C ALA A 75 8.28 19.63 10.19
N ALA A 76 8.94 20.38 11.07
CA ALA A 76 10.37 20.63 10.99
C ALA A 76 11.12 19.66 11.93
N LEU A 77 12.27 19.15 11.49
CA LEU A 77 13.14 18.39 12.37
C LEU A 77 13.88 19.32 13.34
N PRO A 78 13.95 19.00 14.64
CA PRO A 78 14.84 19.69 15.57
C PRO A 78 16.27 19.75 15.04
N GLU A 79 16.88 20.93 15.06
CA GLU A 79 18.20 21.22 14.46
C GLU A 79 19.29 20.25 14.92
N ALA A 80 19.32 19.98 16.23
CA ALA A 80 20.31 19.08 16.83
C ALA A 80 20.16 17.65 16.30
N TRP A 81 18.92 17.15 16.21
CA TRP A 81 18.65 15.82 15.66
C TRP A 81 18.94 15.76 14.16
N ARG A 82 18.61 16.82 13.41
CA ARG A 82 18.96 16.91 11.99
C ARG A 82 20.46 16.78 11.76
N THR A 83 21.28 17.49 12.54
CA THR A 83 22.74 17.45 12.41
C THR A 83 23.29 16.06 12.74
N GLU A 84 22.82 15.45 13.83
CA GLU A 84 23.21 14.09 14.23
C GLU A 84 22.84 13.06 13.15
N LEU A 85 21.62 13.15 12.61
CA LEU A 85 21.14 12.25 11.55
C LEU A 85 21.96 12.39 10.27
N LEU A 86 22.30 13.62 9.86
CA LEU A 86 23.14 13.85 8.68
C LEU A 86 24.55 13.27 8.84
N GLN A 87 25.16 13.44 10.02
CA GLN A 87 26.46 12.86 10.33
C GLN A 87 26.43 11.33 10.30
N ALA A 88 25.37 10.73 10.86
CA ALA A 88 25.19 9.28 10.86
C ALA A 88 25.02 8.69 9.45
N LEU A 89 24.38 9.43 8.55
CA LEU A 89 24.07 9.00 7.18
C LEU A 89 25.17 9.34 6.16
N GLU A 90 26.20 10.10 6.54
CA GLU A 90 27.32 10.47 5.67
C GLU A 90 28.01 9.26 5.00
N PRO A 91 28.25 8.11 5.69
CA PRO A 91 28.91 6.97 5.08
C PRO A 91 28.06 6.21 4.04
N ALA A 92 26.73 6.34 4.09
CA ALA A 92 25.82 5.57 3.23
C ALA A 92 25.67 6.23 1.84
N PRO A 93 25.45 5.47 0.75
CA PRO A 93 25.19 6.02 -0.59
C PRO A 93 23.98 6.96 -0.63
N PRO A 94 24.03 8.06 -1.40
CA PRO A 94 22.93 9.05 -1.46
C PRO A 94 21.65 8.51 -2.12
N ASP A 95 21.75 7.45 -2.91
CA ASP A 95 20.64 6.78 -3.58
C ASP A 95 20.00 5.67 -2.72
N GLU A 96 20.61 5.32 -1.58
CA GLU A 96 20.05 4.35 -0.65
C GLU A 96 18.92 4.98 0.17
N PRO A 97 17.72 4.37 0.21
CA PRO A 97 16.63 4.89 1.00
C PRO A 97 16.87 4.75 2.50
N VAL A 98 16.30 5.68 3.26
CA VAL A 98 16.14 5.55 4.70
C VAL A 98 14.77 4.93 5.01
N TRP A 99 14.77 3.86 5.78
CA TRP A 99 13.58 3.10 6.13
C TRP A 99 12.93 3.63 7.40
N LEU A 100 11.61 3.75 7.43
CA LEU A 100 10.84 4.08 8.62
C LEU A 100 10.21 2.81 9.19
N ASP A 101 10.46 2.56 10.46
CA ASP A 101 9.85 1.49 11.24
C ASP A 101 8.99 2.09 12.37
N PHE A 102 7.74 1.66 12.49
CA PHE A 102 6.84 2.13 13.54
C PHE A 102 6.73 1.07 14.64
N ARG A 103 7.46 1.29 15.73
CA ARG A 103 7.64 0.32 16.82
C ARG A 103 6.60 0.54 17.91
N ARG A 104 6.09 -0.55 18.46
CA ARG A 104 5.05 -0.47 19.50
C ARG A 104 5.62 0.07 20.82
N PRO A 105 4.85 0.89 21.56
CA PRO A 105 3.56 1.47 21.16
C PRO A 105 3.78 2.62 20.17
N PHE A 106 3.17 2.62 18.98
CA PHE A 106 3.33 3.73 18.01
C PHE A 106 2.10 4.65 17.89
N GLY A 107 0.95 4.29 18.49
CA GLY A 107 -0.30 5.05 18.43
C GLY A 107 -0.60 5.63 17.04
N HIS A 108 -0.58 6.96 16.93
CA HIS A 108 -0.84 7.69 15.68
C HIS A 108 0.42 8.22 14.97
N LEU A 109 1.63 7.82 15.38
CA LEU A 109 2.88 8.23 14.72
C LEU A 109 2.92 7.97 13.21
N PRO A 110 2.30 6.90 12.67
CA PRO A 110 2.26 6.73 11.23
C PRO A 110 1.45 7.82 10.49
N ALA A 111 0.61 8.58 11.19
CA ALA A 111 -0.12 9.72 10.63
C ALA A 111 0.78 10.95 10.39
N VAL A 112 1.92 11.04 11.09
CA VAL A 112 2.88 12.12 10.92
C VAL A 112 3.47 12.05 9.49
N PRO A 113 3.63 13.19 8.79
CA PRO A 113 4.17 13.23 7.44
C PRO A 113 5.71 13.16 7.46
N TRP A 114 6.25 12.05 7.98
CA TRP A 114 7.70 11.84 8.13
C TRP A 114 8.48 12.12 6.85
N GLU A 115 7.92 11.81 5.67
CA GLU A 115 8.56 12.07 4.39
C GLU A 115 8.70 13.58 4.14
N ARG A 116 7.70 14.38 4.51
CA ARG A 116 7.74 15.86 4.45
C ARG A 116 8.75 16.44 5.43
N MET A 117 8.97 15.77 6.56
CA MET A 117 9.94 16.19 7.59
C MET A 117 11.37 15.81 7.20
N LEU A 118 11.58 14.59 6.72
CA LEU A 118 12.90 13.98 6.56
C LEU A 118 13.51 14.28 5.18
N VAL A 119 12.76 14.05 4.09
CA VAL A 119 13.30 14.13 2.73
C VAL A 119 13.99 15.47 2.41
N PRO A 120 13.42 16.64 2.76
CA PRO A 120 14.06 17.93 2.45
C PRO A 120 15.43 18.12 3.12
N HIS A 121 15.67 17.42 4.23
CA HIS A 121 16.92 17.50 4.97
C HIS A 121 17.91 16.40 4.57
N LEU A 122 17.41 15.19 4.31
CA LEU A 122 18.25 14.05 3.97
C LEU A 122 18.72 14.07 2.52
N GLY A 123 17.91 14.61 1.61
CA GLY A 123 18.18 14.53 0.16
C GLY A 123 18.14 13.10 -0.38
N ARG A 124 17.51 12.17 0.35
CA ARG A 124 17.39 10.75 0.01
C ARG A 124 15.94 10.28 0.08
N PRO A 125 15.57 9.18 -0.60
CA PRO A 125 14.24 8.61 -0.47
C PRO A 125 13.98 8.13 0.95
N VAL A 126 12.76 8.34 1.43
CA VAL A 126 12.29 7.85 2.72
C VAL A 126 11.14 6.88 2.46
N VAL A 127 11.26 5.65 2.98
CA VAL A 127 10.37 4.54 2.66
C VAL A 127 9.91 3.89 3.95
N ARG A 128 8.66 3.45 4.04
CA ARG A 128 8.17 2.73 5.21
C ARG A 128 8.35 1.24 5.05
N LEU A 129 8.80 0.57 6.11
CA LEU A 129 8.76 -0.89 6.14
C LEU A 129 7.30 -1.37 6.14
N PRO A 130 6.95 -2.35 5.28
CA PRO A 130 5.65 -2.98 5.32
C PRO A 130 5.57 -3.92 6.53
N PHE A 131 4.36 -4.21 7.00
CA PHE A 131 4.15 -5.28 7.98
C PHE A 131 3.92 -6.64 7.30
N SER A 132 4.49 -6.82 6.11
CA SER A 132 4.40 -8.05 5.34
C SER A 132 5.78 -8.42 4.81
N ALA A 133 6.21 -9.66 5.03
CA ALA A 133 7.42 -10.22 4.41
C ALA A 133 7.14 -10.88 3.06
N VAL A 134 5.89 -10.83 2.58
CA VAL A 134 5.57 -11.32 1.25
C VAL A 134 6.23 -10.43 0.22
N LEU A 135 6.98 -11.05 -0.68
CA LEU A 135 7.56 -10.37 -1.82
C LEU A 135 6.46 -9.86 -2.75
N PRO A 136 6.54 -8.62 -3.23
CA PRO A 136 5.63 -8.16 -4.27
C PRO A 136 5.82 -9.04 -5.50
N PRO A 137 4.73 -9.37 -6.23
CA PRO A 137 4.86 -10.05 -7.52
C PRO A 137 5.79 -9.31 -8.45
N ALA A 138 6.47 -10.03 -9.34
CA ALA A 138 7.22 -9.40 -10.42
C ALA A 138 6.27 -8.50 -11.24
N ALA A 139 6.75 -7.32 -11.62
CA ALA A 139 5.96 -6.40 -12.44
C ALA A 139 5.65 -7.08 -13.78
N PRO A 140 4.37 -7.35 -14.09
CA PRO A 140 4.00 -8.01 -15.33
C PRO A 140 4.20 -7.05 -16.52
N ASP A 141 4.52 -7.61 -17.69
CA ASP A 141 4.62 -6.83 -18.94
C ASP A 141 3.27 -6.19 -19.35
N ASP A 142 2.16 -6.72 -18.84
CA ASP A 142 0.77 -6.32 -19.15
C ASP A 142 0.03 -5.77 -17.91
N LEU A 143 0.69 -4.90 -17.13
CA LEU A 143 0.16 -4.33 -15.88
C LEU A 143 -1.30 -3.84 -16.02
N ARG A 144 -2.18 -4.30 -15.14
CA ARG A 144 -3.59 -3.88 -15.10
C ARG A 144 -3.84 -2.97 -13.90
N VAL A 145 -4.31 -1.76 -14.17
CA VAL A 145 -4.58 -0.74 -13.15
C VAL A 145 -6.06 -0.38 -13.17
N ALA A 146 -6.73 -0.50 -12.02
CA ALA A 146 -8.06 0.11 -11.85
C ALA A 146 -7.90 1.48 -11.17
N VAL A 147 -8.47 2.52 -11.76
CA VAL A 147 -8.48 3.87 -11.20
C VAL A 147 -9.90 4.23 -10.80
N CYS A 148 -10.11 4.55 -9.51
CA CYS A 148 -11.41 5.00 -9.02
C CYS A 148 -11.33 6.45 -8.55
N ALA A 149 -12.10 7.34 -9.19
CA ALA A 149 -12.18 8.77 -8.90
C ALA A 149 -13.63 9.17 -8.61
N PRO A 150 -14.13 8.90 -7.39
CA PRO A 150 -15.52 9.15 -7.04
C PRO A 150 -15.94 10.63 -7.05
N TRP A 151 -14.97 11.54 -6.99
CA TRP A 151 -15.24 12.98 -6.91
C TRP A 151 -15.15 13.64 -8.29
N VAL A 152 -16.18 14.42 -8.64
CA VAL A 152 -16.18 15.18 -9.90
C VAL A 152 -15.23 16.38 -9.85
N ARG A 153 -14.75 16.82 -11.02
CA ARG A 153 -13.99 18.07 -11.23
C ARG A 153 -12.69 18.17 -10.46
N THR A 154 -12.11 17.06 -10.00
CA THR A 154 -10.75 17.07 -9.46
C THR A 154 -9.72 17.07 -10.59
N THR A 155 -8.62 17.81 -10.47
CA THR A 155 -7.51 17.72 -11.46
C THR A 155 -6.74 16.41 -11.34
N ALA A 156 -6.71 15.79 -10.16
CA ALA A 156 -5.91 14.62 -9.86
C ALA A 156 -6.08 13.46 -10.85
N LEU A 157 -7.31 13.18 -11.33
CA LEU A 157 -7.52 12.16 -12.35
C LEU A 157 -6.89 12.55 -13.70
N ARG A 158 -7.05 13.80 -14.13
CA ARG A 158 -6.42 14.29 -15.37
C ARG A 158 -4.90 14.26 -15.25
N ASP A 159 -4.38 14.63 -14.09
CA ASP A 159 -2.95 14.64 -13.82
C ASP A 159 -2.38 13.21 -13.84
N PHE A 160 -3.06 12.25 -13.20
CA PHE A 160 -2.73 10.82 -13.28
C PHE A 160 -2.69 10.33 -14.74
N LEU A 161 -3.74 10.61 -15.52
CA LEU A 161 -3.83 10.17 -16.92
C LEU A 161 -2.72 10.79 -17.80
N ARG A 162 -2.34 12.04 -17.55
CA ARG A 162 -1.31 12.75 -18.32
C ARG A 162 0.12 12.41 -17.94
N THR A 163 0.37 12.01 -16.68
CA THR A 163 1.73 11.88 -16.15
C THR A 163 2.10 10.45 -15.77
N VAL A 164 1.17 9.70 -15.16
CA VAL A 164 1.41 8.34 -14.68
C VAL A 164 1.20 7.31 -15.78
N VAL A 165 0.12 7.41 -16.55
CA VAL A 165 -0.17 6.43 -17.62
C VAL A 165 0.95 6.35 -18.67
N PRO A 166 1.54 7.46 -19.16
CA PRO A 166 2.64 7.40 -20.14
C PRO A 166 3.90 6.67 -19.66
N VAL A 167 4.09 6.52 -18.34
CA VAL A 167 5.31 5.91 -17.79
C VAL A 167 5.15 4.41 -17.51
N LEU A 168 3.97 3.86 -17.80
CA LEU A 168 3.62 2.45 -17.61
C LEU A 168 3.45 1.77 -18.98
N PRO A 169 4.55 1.37 -19.63
CA PRO A 169 4.48 0.78 -20.96
C PRO A 169 3.66 -0.52 -20.94
N GLY A 170 2.74 -0.66 -21.89
CA GLY A 170 1.89 -1.85 -22.02
C GLY A 170 0.77 -1.98 -20.97
N ALA A 171 0.65 -1.02 -20.05
CA ALA A 171 -0.37 -1.09 -19.01
C ALA A 171 -1.78 -0.84 -19.57
N ARG A 172 -2.74 -1.63 -19.10
CA ARG A 172 -4.17 -1.41 -19.29
C ARG A 172 -4.76 -0.69 -18.07
N VAL A 173 -5.48 0.39 -18.30
CA VAL A 173 -6.05 1.21 -17.24
C VAL A 173 -7.57 1.24 -17.36
N ASP A 174 -8.25 0.65 -16.39
CA ASP A 174 -9.71 0.67 -16.25
C ASP A 174 -10.12 1.84 -15.33
N VAL A 175 -10.82 2.85 -15.85
CA VAL A 175 -11.16 4.10 -15.14
C VAL A 175 -12.64 4.14 -14.75
N PHE A 176 -12.88 4.32 -13.45
CA PHE A 176 -14.17 4.45 -12.79
C PHE A 176 -14.27 5.85 -12.20
N ALA A 177 -14.91 6.78 -12.93
CA ALA A 177 -14.91 8.18 -12.54
C ALA A 177 -16.30 8.80 -12.67
N ALA A 178 -16.60 9.74 -11.77
CA ALA A 178 -17.80 10.57 -11.89
C ALA A 178 -17.65 11.63 -13.00
N ASP A 179 -16.42 12.09 -13.24
CA ASP A 179 -16.09 13.09 -14.27
C ASP A 179 -15.50 12.42 -15.52
N THR A 180 -16.34 12.14 -16.50
CA THR A 180 -15.93 11.56 -17.78
C THR A 180 -15.16 12.52 -18.68
N THR A 181 -15.16 13.84 -18.40
CA THR A 181 -14.37 14.81 -19.17
C THR A 181 -12.87 14.59 -19.03
N ALA A 182 -12.44 13.86 -17.99
CA ALA A 182 -11.04 13.48 -17.83
C ALA A 182 -10.53 12.57 -18.97
N ALA A 183 -11.42 11.96 -19.76
CA ALA A 183 -11.03 11.19 -20.94
C ALA A 183 -10.26 12.02 -21.98
N GLU A 184 -10.46 13.34 -22.02
CA GLU A 184 -9.69 14.25 -22.88
C GLU A 184 -8.21 14.35 -22.47
N ALA A 185 -7.85 13.88 -21.28
CA ALA A 185 -6.49 13.87 -20.76
C ALA A 185 -5.72 12.57 -21.09
N VAL A 186 -6.38 11.60 -21.73
CA VAL A 186 -5.79 10.31 -22.10
C VAL A 186 -4.78 10.48 -23.24
N PRO A 187 -3.54 9.97 -23.11
CA PRO A 187 -2.58 9.93 -24.20
C PRO A 187 -3.12 9.09 -25.37
N PRO A 188 -2.90 9.49 -26.64
CA PRO A 188 -3.53 8.86 -27.81
C PRO A 188 -3.20 7.37 -27.98
N ASP A 189 -2.05 6.90 -27.48
CA ASP A 189 -1.59 5.52 -27.62
C ASP A 189 -1.76 4.68 -26.35
N ALA A 190 -2.43 5.20 -25.31
CA ALA A 190 -2.61 4.50 -24.05
C ALA A 190 -3.84 3.56 -24.07
N ASP A 191 -3.72 2.35 -23.52
CA ASP A 191 -4.85 1.42 -23.33
C ASP A 191 -5.65 1.82 -22.07
N VAL A 192 -6.46 2.88 -22.20
CA VAL A 192 -7.32 3.40 -21.14
C VAL A 192 -8.78 3.18 -21.50
N ARG A 193 -9.50 2.43 -20.66
CA ARG A 193 -10.94 2.19 -20.78
C ARG A 193 -11.69 2.96 -19.70
N PHE A 194 -12.53 3.91 -20.11
CA PHE A 194 -13.51 4.54 -19.22
C PHE A 194 -14.76 3.68 -19.14
N HIS A 195 -15.16 3.33 -17.93
CA HIS A 195 -16.42 2.63 -17.68
C HIS A 195 -17.55 3.65 -17.50
N LEU A 196 -18.70 3.35 -18.09
CA LEU A 196 -19.89 4.21 -17.94
C LEU A 196 -20.54 3.94 -16.59
N PRO A 197 -20.80 4.97 -15.77
CA PRO A 197 -21.47 4.77 -14.49
C PRO A 197 -22.83 4.09 -14.67
N PRO A 198 -23.26 3.24 -13.71
CA PRO A 198 -24.57 2.62 -13.77
C PRO A 198 -25.68 3.68 -13.74
N THR A 199 -26.76 3.43 -14.48
CA THR A 199 -27.91 4.35 -14.59
C THR A 199 -28.78 4.38 -13.33
N GLN A 200 -28.67 3.34 -12.49
CA GLN A 200 -29.40 3.22 -11.24
C GLN A 200 -28.45 2.75 -10.13
N ASP A 201 -28.61 3.32 -8.94
CA ASP A 201 -27.95 2.82 -7.74
C ASP A 201 -28.75 1.61 -7.24
N PRO A 202 -28.13 0.44 -6.98
CA PRO A 202 -28.79 -0.59 -6.19
C PRO A 202 -29.29 0.05 -4.88
N GLN A 203 -30.62 0.05 -4.68
CA GLN A 203 -31.38 0.86 -3.72
C GLN A 203 -31.06 0.59 -2.23
N ALA A 204 -29.81 0.76 -1.79
CA ALA A 204 -29.49 0.82 -0.38
C ALA A 204 -29.66 2.28 0.08
N PRO A 205 -30.64 2.60 0.96
CA PRO A 205 -30.68 3.90 1.60
C PRO A 205 -29.31 4.19 2.22
N PRO A 206 -28.80 5.43 2.15
CA PRO A 206 -27.49 5.74 2.70
C PRO A 206 -27.47 5.30 4.17
N PRO A 207 -26.40 4.63 4.63
CA PRO A 207 -26.26 4.29 6.03
C PRO A 207 -26.36 5.56 6.88
N ALA A 208 -26.80 5.41 8.14
CA ALA A 208 -26.87 6.55 9.05
C ALA A 208 -25.52 7.31 9.03
N PRO A 209 -25.55 8.65 8.87
CA PRO A 209 -24.35 9.42 8.62
C PRO A 209 -23.31 9.19 9.72
N GLY A 210 -22.07 8.88 9.30
CA GLY A 210 -20.90 8.85 10.18
C GLY A 210 -20.62 7.53 10.89
N ARG A 211 -21.39 6.45 10.68
CA ARG A 211 -21.04 5.13 11.22
C ARG A 211 -20.54 4.19 10.12
N PRO A 212 -19.31 3.68 10.19
CA PRO A 212 -18.86 2.65 9.26
C PRO A 212 -19.74 1.40 9.39
N SER A 213 -19.95 0.71 8.27
CA SER A 213 -20.49 -0.63 8.30
C SER A 213 -19.51 -1.54 9.05
N ALA A 214 -20.00 -2.29 10.03
CA ALA A 214 -19.20 -3.33 10.68
C ALA A 214 -19.06 -4.57 9.78
N ASP A 215 -19.85 -4.66 8.71
CA ASP A 215 -19.77 -5.74 7.73
C ASP A 215 -18.56 -5.49 6.80
N PRO A 216 -17.59 -6.42 6.73
CA PRO A 216 -16.49 -6.29 5.80
C PRO A 216 -16.93 -6.43 4.33
N ARG A 217 -18.16 -6.89 4.06
CA ARG A 217 -18.64 -7.00 2.68
C ARG A 217 -18.79 -5.61 2.06
N PRO A 218 -18.37 -5.44 0.79
CA PRO A 218 -18.52 -4.17 0.09
C PRO A 218 -20.00 -3.91 -0.14
N ASP A 219 -20.51 -2.85 0.47
CA ASP A 219 -21.84 -2.29 0.22
C ASP A 219 -21.76 -0.93 -0.48
N ASN A 220 -20.54 -0.46 -0.76
CA ASN A 220 -20.30 0.79 -1.44
C ASN A 220 -20.54 0.65 -2.96
N PRO A 221 -21.46 1.43 -3.56
CA PRO A 221 -21.79 1.33 -4.98
C PRO A 221 -20.61 1.48 -5.95
N TRP A 222 -19.59 2.29 -5.60
CA TRP A 222 -18.39 2.43 -6.43
C TRP A 222 -17.57 1.15 -6.45
N LEU A 223 -17.39 0.52 -5.29
CA LEU A 223 -16.61 -0.72 -5.17
C LEU A 223 -17.34 -1.90 -5.83
N LEU A 224 -18.66 -1.97 -5.68
CA LEU A 224 -19.50 -2.95 -6.36
C LEU A 224 -19.42 -2.77 -7.88
N TRP A 225 -19.52 -1.53 -8.36
CA TRP A 225 -19.39 -1.23 -9.79
C TRP A 225 -18.03 -1.65 -10.36
N MET A 226 -16.93 -1.41 -9.63
CA MET A 226 -15.60 -1.90 -10.02
C MET A 226 -15.56 -3.43 -10.14
N LEU A 227 -16.13 -4.13 -9.15
CA LEU A 227 -16.17 -5.60 -9.16
C LEU A 227 -16.96 -6.16 -10.34
N ASP A 228 -18.09 -5.53 -10.65
CA ASP A 228 -18.99 -5.98 -11.72
C ASP A 228 -18.39 -5.74 -13.12
N GLU A 229 -17.74 -4.60 -13.36
CA GLU A 229 -17.15 -4.27 -14.67
C GLU A 229 -15.79 -4.94 -14.92
N ILE A 230 -14.99 -5.13 -13.86
CA ILE A 230 -13.71 -5.83 -14.00
C ILE A 230 -13.95 -7.33 -14.15
N GLY A 231 -14.96 -7.88 -13.45
CA GLY A 231 -15.30 -9.29 -13.48
C GLY A 231 -15.58 -9.79 -14.92
N PRO A 232 -15.04 -10.96 -15.32
CA PRO A 232 -14.29 -11.96 -14.55
C PRO A 232 -12.77 -11.69 -14.43
N GLY A 233 -12.27 -10.57 -14.94
CA GLY A 233 -10.85 -10.23 -14.94
C GLY A 233 -10.24 -9.90 -13.58
N THR A 234 -8.93 -9.62 -13.58
CA THR A 234 -8.15 -9.19 -12.43
C THR A 234 -7.47 -7.85 -12.69
N VAL A 235 -7.07 -7.16 -11.63
CA VAL A 235 -6.16 -6.02 -11.70
C VAL A 235 -5.01 -6.21 -10.73
N ASP A 236 -3.88 -5.60 -11.04
CA ASP A 236 -2.67 -5.66 -10.23
C ASP A 236 -2.64 -4.54 -9.19
N VAL A 237 -3.04 -3.34 -9.65
CA VAL A 237 -2.97 -2.09 -8.88
C VAL A 237 -4.35 -1.47 -8.84
N VAL A 238 -4.77 -1.03 -7.66
CA VAL A 238 -5.90 -0.11 -7.52
C VAL A 238 -5.36 1.27 -7.14
N HIS A 239 -5.72 2.29 -7.91
CA HIS A 239 -5.44 3.69 -7.64
C HIS A 239 -6.74 4.41 -7.27
N LEU A 240 -6.81 4.95 -6.05
CA LEU A 240 -7.99 5.68 -5.58
C LEU A 240 -7.70 7.18 -5.53
N ILE A 241 -8.61 7.98 -6.08
CA ILE A 241 -8.54 9.44 -6.02
C ILE A 241 -9.70 9.93 -5.18
N CYS A 242 -9.48 10.00 -3.88
CA CYS A 242 -10.51 10.36 -2.91
C CYS A 242 -9.91 11.03 -1.67
N PRO A 243 -10.66 11.91 -1.01
CA PRO A 243 -10.28 12.36 0.33
C PRO A 243 -10.56 11.27 1.36
N ALA A 244 -10.12 11.52 2.58
CA ALA A 244 -10.42 10.68 3.73
C ALA A 244 -11.06 11.50 4.86
N ARG A 245 -11.57 10.80 5.86
CA ARG A 245 -12.06 11.38 7.10
C ARG A 245 -11.42 10.69 8.29
N VAL A 246 -11.21 11.46 9.35
CA VAL A 246 -10.83 10.95 10.66
C VAL A 246 -12.09 10.60 11.45
N SER A 247 -12.07 9.46 12.12
CA SER A 247 -13.09 9.05 13.10
C SER A 247 -12.38 8.41 14.28
N GLU A 248 -12.46 9.06 15.44
CA GLU A 248 -11.77 8.64 16.67
C GLU A 248 -10.29 8.29 16.40
N ASN A 249 -9.97 6.99 16.25
CA ASN A 249 -8.62 6.45 16.06
C ASN A 249 -8.37 5.85 14.66
N TYR A 250 -9.21 6.18 13.69
CA TYR A 250 -9.25 5.55 12.38
C TYR A 250 -9.38 6.56 11.25
N GLY A 251 -8.77 6.25 10.11
CA GLY A 251 -9.10 6.88 8.83
C GLY A 251 -10.13 6.07 8.06
N MET A 252 -10.95 6.74 7.27
CA MET A 252 -11.86 6.12 6.29
C MET A 252 -11.83 6.90 4.98
N LEU A 253 -11.97 6.21 3.86
CA LEU A 253 -11.99 6.83 2.54
C LEU A 253 -13.39 7.37 2.20
N ASP A 254 -13.47 8.57 1.64
CA ASP A 254 -14.74 9.21 1.26
C ASP A 254 -15.02 9.02 -0.23
N PHE A 255 -15.88 8.05 -0.55
CA PHE A 255 -16.27 7.73 -1.91
C PHE A 255 -17.49 8.54 -2.39
N GLY A 256 -17.96 9.51 -1.61
CA GLY A 256 -19.16 10.27 -1.93
C GLY A 256 -20.40 9.37 -2.01
N ALA A 257 -21.38 9.78 -2.81
CA ALA A 257 -22.73 9.25 -2.79
C ALA A 257 -22.90 7.94 -3.57
N SER A 258 -22.65 8.03 -4.87
CA SER A 258 -23.03 7.02 -5.86
C SER A 258 -22.39 7.36 -7.21
N PRO A 259 -21.96 6.35 -7.99
CA PRO A 259 -21.51 6.57 -9.36
C PRO A 259 -22.64 7.02 -10.29
N ALA A 260 -23.91 6.76 -9.96
CA ALA A 260 -25.07 7.14 -10.79
C ALA A 260 -25.36 8.67 -10.85
N GLY A 261 -24.48 9.52 -10.31
CA GLY A 261 -24.54 10.97 -10.52
C GLY A 261 -25.58 11.73 -9.68
N THR A 262 -26.08 11.13 -8.58
CA THR A 262 -26.84 11.91 -7.60
C THR A 262 -25.87 12.76 -6.77
N GLU A 263 -25.55 13.96 -7.28
CA GLU A 263 -24.78 14.95 -6.54
C GLU A 263 -25.57 15.46 -5.33
N ASN A 264 -25.65 14.64 -4.29
CA ASN A 264 -26.02 15.13 -2.98
C ASN A 264 -24.72 15.23 -2.16
N PRO A 265 -24.19 16.45 -1.94
CA PRO A 265 -22.97 16.65 -1.16
C PRO A 265 -23.10 16.19 0.30
N ARG A 266 -24.31 15.82 0.76
CA ARG A 266 -24.55 15.24 2.09
C ARG A 266 -24.54 13.72 2.11
N SER A 267 -24.62 13.03 0.97
CA SER A 267 -24.49 11.57 0.93
C SER A 267 -23.01 11.22 0.82
N ILE A 268 -22.42 11.01 1.99
CA ILE A 268 -21.05 10.53 2.15
C ILE A 268 -21.14 9.04 2.44
N ARG A 269 -20.49 8.20 1.62
CA ARG A 269 -20.27 6.79 1.92
C ARG A 269 -18.79 6.58 2.23
N LEU A 270 -18.54 6.20 3.48
CA LEU A 270 -17.20 5.93 3.98
C LEU A 270 -16.83 4.48 3.74
N VAL A 271 -15.62 4.24 3.26
CA VAL A 271 -15.06 2.92 3.04
C VAL A 271 -13.99 2.65 4.09
N GLY A 272 -14.20 1.58 4.86
CA GLY A 272 -13.24 1.09 5.84
C GLY A 272 -12.21 0.12 5.23
N ILE A 273 -11.18 -0.21 6.02
CA ILE A 273 -10.10 -1.13 5.64
C ILE A 273 -10.64 -2.50 5.21
N GLY A 274 -11.58 -3.07 5.97
CA GLY A 274 -12.13 -4.40 5.69
C GLY A 274 -12.85 -4.48 4.34
N GLN A 275 -13.67 -3.47 4.03
CA GLN A 275 -14.40 -3.38 2.76
C GLN A 275 -13.47 -3.20 1.57
N LEU A 276 -12.47 -2.31 1.70
CA LEU A 276 -11.50 -2.14 0.64
C LEU A 276 -10.65 -3.41 0.44
N LEU A 277 -10.21 -4.04 1.52
CA LEU A 277 -9.41 -5.27 1.45
C LEU A 277 -10.17 -6.42 0.78
N ASP A 278 -11.47 -6.59 1.06
CA ASP A 278 -12.30 -7.59 0.37
C ASP A 278 -12.31 -7.34 -1.14
N VAL A 279 -12.52 -6.08 -1.54
CA VAL A 279 -12.55 -5.69 -2.95
C VAL A 279 -11.19 -5.90 -3.62
N LEU A 280 -10.10 -5.45 -3.00
CA LEU A 280 -8.73 -5.67 -3.50
C LEU A 280 -8.44 -7.17 -3.67
N THR A 281 -8.83 -7.98 -2.68
CA THR A 281 -8.68 -9.45 -2.73
C THR A 281 -9.46 -10.03 -3.90
N ARG A 282 -10.75 -9.69 -4.05
CA ARG A 282 -11.61 -10.20 -5.13
C ARG A 282 -11.15 -9.77 -6.52
N LEU A 283 -10.58 -8.57 -6.64
CA LEU A 283 -9.98 -8.08 -7.88
C LEU A 283 -8.59 -8.67 -8.16
N GLY A 284 -7.98 -9.36 -7.18
CA GLY A 284 -6.62 -9.88 -7.27
C GLY A 284 -5.52 -8.84 -7.10
N ALA A 285 -5.88 -7.62 -6.69
CA ALA A 285 -4.95 -6.50 -6.55
C ALA A 285 -3.95 -6.74 -5.42
N TRP A 286 -2.67 -6.60 -5.73
CA TRP A 286 -1.58 -6.70 -4.76
C TRP A 286 -1.04 -5.35 -4.34
N SER A 287 -1.24 -4.30 -5.13
CA SER A 287 -0.79 -2.93 -4.85
C SER A 287 -1.97 -1.98 -4.65
N LEU A 288 -1.79 -1.01 -3.75
CA LEU A 288 -2.74 0.07 -3.51
C LEU A 288 -2.03 1.42 -3.59
N SER A 289 -2.56 2.31 -4.40
CA SER A 289 -2.17 3.71 -4.43
C SER A 289 -3.37 4.59 -4.12
N VAL A 290 -3.18 5.65 -3.35
CA VAL A 290 -4.21 6.65 -3.09
C VAL A 290 -3.63 8.04 -3.32
N ALA A 291 -4.33 8.87 -4.08
CA ALA A 291 -4.04 10.28 -4.25
C ALA A 291 -5.15 11.12 -3.61
N MET A 292 -4.76 12.02 -2.71
CA MET A 292 -5.70 12.95 -2.09
C MET A 292 -5.87 14.19 -2.99
N PRO A 293 -7.07 14.49 -3.49
CA PRO A 293 -7.28 15.65 -4.36
C PRO A 293 -7.01 16.96 -3.59
N GLY A 294 -6.24 17.88 -4.20
CA GLY A 294 -5.84 19.14 -3.56
C GLY A 294 -6.76 20.34 -3.82
N ASP A 295 -7.69 20.23 -4.76
CA ASP A 295 -8.48 21.32 -5.33
C ASP A 295 -9.88 21.49 -4.72
N ARG A 296 -10.32 20.57 -3.84
CA ARG A 296 -11.57 20.69 -3.07
C ARG A 296 -11.31 20.61 -1.57
N THR A 297 -11.84 21.59 -0.83
CA THR A 297 -11.72 21.73 0.64
C THR A 297 -12.55 20.70 1.41
N PRO A 298 -12.22 20.43 2.70
CA PRO A 298 -11.07 20.94 3.45
C PRO A 298 -9.83 20.04 3.30
N ARG A 299 -8.63 20.61 3.56
CA ARG A 299 -7.33 19.89 3.66
C ARG A 299 -7.25 18.89 4.83
N ARG A 300 -8.40 18.56 5.44
CA ARG A 300 -8.55 17.60 6.53
C ARG A 300 -8.71 16.20 5.94
N GLY A 301 -8.30 15.19 6.69
CA GLY A 301 -8.30 13.79 6.32
C GLY A 301 -6.92 13.21 6.01
N GLU A 302 -5.87 14.02 5.82
CA GLU A 302 -4.53 13.50 5.49
C GLU A 302 -4.02 12.58 6.61
N ALA A 303 -4.19 12.96 7.89
CA ALA A 303 -3.73 12.15 9.00
C ALA A 303 -4.47 10.81 9.06
N GLY A 304 -5.79 10.84 8.89
CA GLY A 304 -6.62 9.65 8.79
C GLY A 304 -6.19 8.76 7.63
N LEU A 305 -5.94 9.34 6.45
CA LEU A 305 -5.50 8.61 5.27
C LEU A 305 -4.13 7.95 5.49
N ARG A 306 -3.18 8.63 6.12
CA ARG A 306 -1.87 8.05 6.47
C ARG A 306 -2.00 6.85 7.40
N ILE A 307 -2.86 6.91 8.42
CA ILE A 307 -3.17 5.75 9.29
C ILE A 307 -3.83 4.63 8.49
N PHE A 308 -4.80 4.95 7.63
CA PHE A 308 -5.47 3.98 6.78
C PHE A 308 -4.45 3.24 5.91
N MET A 309 -3.61 3.98 5.21
CA MET A 309 -2.58 3.45 4.31
C MET A 309 -1.52 2.65 5.06
N HIS A 310 -1.08 3.13 6.23
CA HIS A 310 -0.15 2.39 7.08
C HIS A 310 -0.68 1.02 7.49
N ARG A 311 -1.98 0.88 7.73
CA ARG A 311 -2.57 -0.42 8.05
C ARG A 311 -2.69 -1.34 6.84
N MET A 312 -2.92 -0.77 5.66
CA MET A 312 -2.92 -1.53 4.41
C MET A 312 -1.56 -2.17 4.12
N THR A 313 -0.44 -1.63 4.63
CA THR A 313 0.90 -2.22 4.43
C THR A 313 1.09 -3.58 5.12
N GLY A 314 0.24 -3.93 6.08
CA GLY A 314 0.20 -5.26 6.69
C GLY A 314 -0.82 -6.20 6.09
N LEU A 315 -1.64 -5.72 5.16
CA LEU A 315 -2.75 -6.47 4.57
C LEU A 315 -2.54 -6.78 3.09
N LEU A 316 -1.61 -6.07 2.45
CA LEU A 316 -1.21 -6.26 1.07
C LEU A 316 0.23 -6.77 0.99
N SER A 317 0.50 -7.58 -0.02
CA SER A 317 1.84 -8.07 -0.37
C SER A 317 2.65 -7.05 -1.17
N GLY A 318 1.97 -6.18 -1.91
CA GLY A 318 2.58 -5.20 -2.78
C GLY A 318 2.86 -3.85 -2.15
N PRO A 319 3.39 -2.91 -2.95
CA PRO A 319 3.57 -1.53 -2.54
C PRO A 319 2.27 -0.84 -2.14
N VAL A 320 2.39 0.06 -1.16
CA VAL A 320 1.32 0.96 -0.75
C VAL A 320 1.81 2.39 -0.90
N VAL A 321 1.14 3.18 -1.73
CA VAL A 321 1.56 4.55 -2.09
C VAL A 321 0.48 5.53 -1.71
N LEU A 322 0.84 6.60 -1.01
CA LEU A 322 -0.03 7.73 -0.75
C LEU A 322 0.61 8.99 -1.31
N GLN A 323 -0.10 9.68 -2.20
CA GLN A 323 0.23 11.04 -2.60
C GLN A 323 -0.52 12.04 -1.71
N ALA A 324 0.25 12.85 -0.98
CA ALA A 324 -0.27 13.91 -0.13
C ALA A 324 -1.02 14.97 -0.95
N PRO A 325 -1.91 15.76 -0.33
CA PRO A 325 -2.60 16.86 -1.00
C PRO A 325 -1.61 17.79 -1.70
N ALA A 326 -1.94 18.18 -2.94
CA ALA A 326 -1.13 19.08 -3.77
C ALA A 326 0.28 18.58 -4.12
N GLY A 327 0.57 17.29 -3.97
CA GLY A 327 1.79 16.69 -4.50
C GLY A 327 1.87 16.78 -6.03
N PRO A 328 3.05 17.05 -6.62
CA PRO A 328 3.24 17.00 -8.07
C PRO A 328 2.92 15.60 -8.62
N ALA A 329 2.22 15.52 -9.74
CA ALA A 329 1.90 14.23 -10.36
C ALA A 329 3.15 13.53 -10.95
N ASP A 330 4.20 14.29 -11.27
CA ASP A 330 5.49 13.75 -11.70
C ASP A 330 6.17 12.89 -10.63
N ASP A 331 6.00 13.25 -9.36
CA ASP A 331 6.50 12.45 -8.23
C ASP A 331 5.80 11.08 -8.20
N LEU A 332 4.47 11.09 -8.35
CA LEU A 332 3.67 9.87 -8.42
C LEU A 332 4.07 9.02 -9.63
N ALA A 333 4.27 9.65 -10.80
CA ALA A 333 4.73 8.97 -12.00
C ALA A 333 6.12 8.33 -11.78
N ALA A 334 7.05 9.03 -11.14
CA ALA A 334 8.35 8.46 -10.79
C ALA A 334 8.23 7.26 -9.85
N ALA A 335 7.35 7.31 -8.85
CA ALA A 335 7.09 6.18 -7.96
C ALA A 335 6.46 5.00 -8.70
N TYR A 336 5.47 5.23 -9.57
CA TYR A 336 4.87 4.17 -10.39
C TYR A 336 5.91 3.52 -11.31
N ARG A 337 6.79 4.32 -11.92
CA ARG A 337 7.87 3.81 -12.77
C ARG A 337 8.81 2.90 -11.99
N PHE A 338 9.23 3.32 -10.79
CA PHE A 338 10.07 2.52 -9.91
C PHE A 338 9.40 1.23 -9.43
N LEU A 339 8.14 1.31 -8.98
CA LEU A 339 7.45 0.21 -8.31
C LEU A 339 6.87 -0.83 -9.28
N HIS A 340 6.47 -0.41 -10.48
CA HIS A 340 5.64 -1.23 -11.37
C HIS A 340 6.22 -1.43 -12.78
N THR A 341 7.46 -0.99 -13.03
CA THR A 341 8.15 -1.33 -14.28
C THR A 341 9.40 -2.16 -13.99
N PRO A 342 9.85 -3.02 -14.93
CA PRO A 342 11.05 -3.83 -14.75
C PRO A 342 12.36 -3.01 -14.74
N SER A 343 12.30 -1.71 -15.01
CA SER A 343 13.48 -0.88 -15.23
C SER A 343 14.23 -0.54 -13.94
N HIS A 344 15.58 -0.53 -14.02
CA HIS A 344 16.42 -0.02 -12.94
C HIS A 344 16.33 1.50 -12.88
N GLN A 345 15.71 2.01 -11.82
CA GLN A 345 15.54 3.45 -11.60
C GLN A 345 15.78 3.78 -10.13
N PRO A 346 16.26 5.00 -9.83
CA PRO A 346 16.31 5.45 -8.46
C PRO A 346 14.89 5.65 -7.93
N MET A 347 14.71 5.33 -6.66
CA MET A 347 13.47 5.67 -5.96
C MET A 347 13.37 7.20 -5.85
N PRO A 348 12.19 7.81 -6.07
CA PRO A 348 12.07 9.26 -5.96
C PRO A 348 12.25 9.73 -4.51
N ALA A 349 13.16 10.68 -4.30
CA ALA A 349 13.32 11.40 -3.05
C ALA A 349 12.37 12.61 -3.02
N THR A 350 11.11 12.38 -2.63
CA THR A 350 10.07 13.42 -2.61
C THR A 350 9.35 13.51 -1.26
N PRO A 351 9.08 14.72 -0.74
CA PRO A 351 8.27 14.92 0.47
C PRO A 351 6.77 14.73 0.22
N SER A 352 6.33 14.59 -1.04
CA SER A 352 4.91 14.55 -1.42
C SER A 352 4.31 13.14 -1.36
N LEU A 353 5.15 12.11 -1.25
CA LEU A 353 4.73 10.71 -1.24
C LEU A 353 5.06 10.04 0.09
N MET A 354 4.13 9.23 0.57
CA MET A 354 4.42 8.13 1.48
C MET A 354 4.47 6.86 0.63
N VAL A 355 5.58 6.12 0.68
CA VAL A 355 5.72 4.83 0.01
C VAL A 355 6.08 3.77 1.04
N ALA A 356 5.35 2.66 1.05
CA ALA A 356 5.73 1.46 1.77
C ALA A 356 5.90 0.32 0.75
N CYS A 357 7.05 -0.36 0.77
CA CYS A 357 7.30 -1.50 -0.10
C CYS A 357 8.36 -2.43 0.50
N HIS A 358 8.42 -3.67 0.02
CA HIS A 358 9.37 -4.64 0.53
C HIS A 358 10.83 -4.26 0.17
N PRO A 359 11.82 -4.40 1.08
CA PRO A 359 13.22 -4.07 0.80
C PRO A 359 13.81 -4.78 -0.42
N PHE A 360 13.39 -6.03 -0.67
CA PHE A 360 13.75 -6.77 -1.88
C PHE A 360 13.43 -6.00 -3.17
N LEU A 361 12.29 -5.30 -3.24
CA LEU A 361 11.91 -4.53 -4.43
C LEU A 361 12.89 -3.39 -4.68
N VAL A 362 13.33 -2.70 -3.63
CA VAL A 362 14.32 -1.63 -3.76
C VAL A 362 15.66 -2.21 -4.24
N ARG A 363 16.10 -3.32 -3.65
CA ARG A 363 17.38 -3.95 -4.02
C ARG A 363 17.38 -4.50 -5.43
N SER A 364 16.28 -5.10 -5.89
CA SER A 364 16.18 -5.60 -7.28
C SER A 364 16.12 -4.49 -8.32
N ARG A 365 15.77 -3.25 -7.93
CA ARG A 365 15.64 -2.08 -8.82
C ARG A 365 16.83 -1.14 -8.78
N THR A 366 17.58 -1.13 -7.69
CA THR A 366 18.77 -0.27 -7.54
C THR A 366 20.04 -1.03 -7.92
N THR A 367 21.10 -0.31 -8.23
CA THR A 367 22.43 -0.90 -8.46
C THR A 367 23.17 -1.24 -7.17
N SER A 368 22.51 -1.11 -6.02
CA SER A 368 23.12 -1.35 -4.72
C SER A 368 23.50 -2.83 -4.58
N SER A 369 24.79 -3.09 -4.41
CA SER A 369 25.35 -4.41 -4.15
C SER A 369 25.39 -4.75 -2.66
N ALA A 370 24.65 -4.01 -1.81
CA ALA A 370 24.61 -4.26 -0.38
C ALA A 370 24.26 -5.73 -0.12
N PRO A 371 25.11 -6.49 0.59
CA PRO A 371 24.85 -7.90 0.87
C PRO A 371 23.62 -8.06 1.76
N ASN A 372 23.05 -9.26 1.79
CA ASN A 372 22.08 -9.59 2.83
C ASN A 372 22.76 -9.48 4.20
N LYS A 373 22.01 -9.07 5.21
CA LYS A 373 22.51 -9.06 6.60
C LYS A 373 22.50 -10.49 7.16
N ASP A 374 21.48 -11.27 6.78
CA ASP A 374 21.39 -12.70 7.05
C ASP A 374 20.79 -13.45 5.84
N ASP A 375 21.65 -14.17 5.10
CA ASP A 375 21.24 -15.00 3.96
C ASP A 375 20.25 -16.10 4.37
N ALA A 376 20.38 -16.67 5.57
CA ALA A 376 19.51 -17.76 6.02
C ALA A 376 18.07 -17.27 6.28
N ALA A 377 17.93 -16.06 6.83
CA ALA A 377 16.63 -15.43 7.01
C ALA A 377 15.95 -15.12 5.67
N VAL A 378 16.71 -14.60 4.69
CA VAL A 378 16.21 -14.35 3.33
C VAL A 378 15.76 -15.66 2.66
N ASP A 379 16.61 -16.68 2.68
CA ASP A 379 16.30 -18.00 2.11
C ASP A 379 15.07 -18.64 2.75
N TRP A 380 14.87 -18.44 4.06
CA TRP A 380 13.69 -18.93 4.76
C TRP A 380 12.41 -18.22 4.31
N ILE A 381 12.42 -16.89 4.23
CA ILE A 381 11.28 -16.11 3.72
C ILE A 381 10.93 -16.57 2.30
N GLU A 382 11.92 -16.64 1.41
CA GLU A 382 11.71 -17.04 0.02
C GLU A 382 11.16 -18.47 -0.10
N ARG A 383 11.65 -19.39 0.72
CA ARG A 383 11.16 -20.78 0.75
C ARG A 383 9.71 -20.85 1.24
N ALA A 384 9.38 -20.17 2.33
CA ALA A 384 8.02 -20.15 2.86
C ALA A 384 7.02 -19.59 1.83
N LEU A 385 7.39 -18.52 1.13
CA LEU A 385 6.56 -17.95 0.06
C LEU A 385 6.39 -18.92 -1.10
N ARG A 386 7.47 -19.53 -1.57
CA ARG A 386 7.43 -20.53 -2.66
C ARG A 386 6.54 -21.72 -2.32
N ASP A 387 6.61 -22.20 -1.08
CA ASP A 387 5.89 -23.41 -0.65
C ASP A 387 4.42 -23.13 -0.31
N CYS A 388 4.09 -21.93 0.18
CA CYS A 388 2.76 -21.59 0.70
C CYS A 388 1.92 -20.72 -0.24
N THR A 389 2.49 -20.21 -1.32
CA THR A 389 1.78 -19.41 -2.35
C THR A 389 1.76 -20.13 -3.69
N LEU A 390 1.04 -19.60 -4.67
CA LEU A 390 0.94 -20.20 -6.01
C LEU A 390 2.20 -19.91 -6.83
N ASP A 391 2.60 -20.90 -7.62
CA ASP A 391 3.67 -20.76 -8.60
C ASP A 391 3.39 -19.64 -9.62
N GLU A 392 4.43 -18.89 -9.99
CA GLU A 392 4.34 -17.74 -10.89
C GLU A 392 3.83 -18.14 -12.28
N ASP A 393 4.22 -19.31 -12.80
CA ASP A 393 3.74 -19.78 -14.10
C ASP A 393 2.23 -20.07 -14.05
N VAL A 394 1.71 -20.54 -12.91
CA VAL A 394 0.27 -20.76 -12.71
C VAL A 394 -0.47 -19.42 -12.72
N LEU A 395 0.07 -18.39 -12.08
CA LEU A 395 -0.51 -17.04 -12.10
C LEU A 395 -0.49 -16.44 -13.52
N ILE A 396 0.63 -16.56 -14.24
CA ILE A 396 0.76 -16.08 -15.62
C ILE A 396 -0.24 -16.79 -16.54
N LYS A 397 -0.38 -18.12 -16.41
CA LYS A 397 -1.34 -18.91 -17.18
C LYS A 397 -2.78 -18.53 -16.86
N ALA A 398 -3.12 -18.45 -15.57
CA ALA A 398 -4.45 -18.05 -15.12
C ALA A 398 -4.85 -16.65 -15.64
N ARG A 399 -3.88 -15.74 -15.76
CA ARG A 399 -4.06 -14.40 -16.34
C ARG A 399 -4.27 -14.41 -17.85
N LYS A 400 -3.49 -15.22 -18.59
CA LYS A 400 -3.51 -15.30 -20.06
C LYS A 400 -4.59 -16.23 -20.61
N GLY A 401 -5.26 -17.01 -19.77
CA GLY A 401 -6.30 -17.96 -20.15
C GLY A 401 -7.44 -17.30 -20.95
N SER A 402 -7.70 -17.80 -22.16
CA SER A 402 -8.69 -17.24 -23.09
C SER A 402 -10.15 -17.55 -22.73
N THR A 403 -10.38 -18.50 -21.81
CA THR A 403 -11.73 -18.96 -21.47
C THR A 403 -12.32 -18.28 -20.24
N GLU A 404 -11.50 -17.61 -19.43
CA GLU A 404 -11.81 -16.62 -18.40
C GLU A 404 -10.54 -16.40 -17.58
N PRO A 405 -9.97 -15.18 -17.48
CA PRO A 405 -8.97 -14.90 -16.47
C PRO A 405 -9.59 -15.25 -15.11
N SER A 406 -8.96 -16.10 -14.34
CA SER A 406 -9.62 -16.61 -13.12
C SER A 406 -9.38 -15.64 -11.97
N ALA A 407 -10.25 -14.64 -11.80
CA ALA A 407 -10.26 -13.77 -10.62
C ALA A 407 -10.18 -14.56 -9.30
N TRP A 408 -10.75 -15.77 -9.28
CA TRP A 408 -10.67 -16.66 -8.14
C TRP A 408 -9.23 -17.13 -7.82
N VAL A 409 -8.36 -17.33 -8.82
CA VAL A 409 -6.94 -17.71 -8.63
C VAL A 409 -6.18 -16.54 -8.00
N ALA A 410 -6.31 -15.34 -8.58
CA ALA A 410 -5.65 -14.15 -8.04
C ALA A 410 -6.14 -13.82 -6.63
N SER A 411 -7.45 -13.93 -6.38
CA SER A 411 -8.02 -13.80 -5.04
C SER A 411 -7.46 -14.82 -4.05
N SER A 412 -7.35 -16.08 -4.46
CA SER A 412 -6.76 -17.14 -3.65
C SER A 412 -5.29 -16.85 -3.33
N GLN A 413 -4.53 -16.35 -4.31
CA GLN A 413 -3.14 -15.93 -4.10
C GLN A 413 -3.04 -14.84 -3.03
N ARG A 414 -3.88 -13.80 -3.08
CA ARG A 414 -3.87 -12.72 -2.07
C ARG A 414 -4.17 -13.24 -0.66
N ILE A 415 -5.05 -14.24 -0.54
CA ILE A 415 -5.35 -14.89 0.73
C ILE A 415 -4.15 -15.69 1.25
N LEU A 416 -3.54 -16.51 0.38
CA LEU A 416 -2.36 -17.32 0.72
C LEU A 416 -1.17 -16.46 1.15
N GLU A 417 -0.92 -15.37 0.44
CA GLU A 417 0.13 -14.40 0.79
C GLU A 417 -0.08 -13.83 2.19
N ARG A 418 -1.28 -13.35 2.52
CA ARG A 418 -1.57 -12.81 3.85
C ARG A 418 -1.37 -13.86 4.94
N TRP A 419 -1.88 -15.08 4.75
CA TRP A 419 -1.69 -16.15 5.73
C TRP A 419 -0.24 -16.58 5.89
N THR A 420 0.53 -16.56 4.79
CA THR A 420 1.97 -16.83 4.83
C THR A 420 2.72 -15.72 5.57
N SER A 421 2.32 -14.45 5.36
CA SER A 421 2.85 -13.33 6.13
C SER A 421 2.58 -13.49 7.63
N ASP A 422 1.36 -13.84 8.02
CA ASP A 422 1.01 -14.07 9.42
C ASP A 422 1.82 -15.22 10.03
N LEU A 423 2.04 -16.30 9.27
CA LEU A 423 2.90 -17.42 9.67
C LEU A 423 4.34 -16.92 9.95
N LEU A 424 4.95 -16.21 9.00
CA LEU A 424 6.29 -15.64 9.14
C LEU A 424 6.41 -14.69 10.35
N ALA A 425 5.34 -13.95 10.68
CA ALA A 425 5.32 -13.03 11.81
C ALA A 425 5.19 -13.73 13.18
N THR A 426 4.83 -15.01 13.21
CA THR A 426 4.67 -15.78 14.46
C THR A 426 5.85 -16.70 14.76
N GLU A 427 6.65 -17.02 13.75
CA GLU A 427 7.80 -17.92 13.90
C GLU A 427 9.01 -17.16 14.46
N VAL A 428 9.43 -17.56 15.67
CA VAL A 428 10.51 -16.89 16.42
C VAL A 428 11.89 -17.43 16.02
N ASP A 429 11.97 -18.69 15.58
CA ASP A 429 13.20 -19.35 15.16
C ASP A 429 12.95 -20.20 13.90
N PRO A 430 13.44 -19.78 12.72
CA PRO A 430 13.28 -20.53 11.49
C PRO A 430 14.06 -21.87 11.48
N ALA A 431 15.07 -22.03 12.34
CA ALA A 431 15.84 -23.27 12.45
C ALA A 431 15.13 -24.34 13.31
N ALA A 432 14.18 -23.93 14.15
CA ALA A 432 13.45 -24.82 15.05
C ALA A 432 11.92 -24.61 14.96
N PRO A 433 11.30 -24.86 13.78
CA PRO A 433 9.88 -24.62 13.60
C PRO A 433 9.07 -25.51 14.54
N THR A 434 8.11 -24.87 15.23
CA THR A 434 7.20 -25.55 16.16
C THR A 434 6.29 -26.54 15.42
N PRO A 435 5.75 -27.58 16.08
CA PRO A 435 4.77 -28.46 15.45
C PRO A 435 3.54 -27.72 14.90
N ALA A 436 3.13 -26.62 15.55
CA ALA A 436 2.02 -25.79 15.12
C ALA A 436 2.34 -25.03 13.82
N SER A 437 3.52 -24.38 13.74
CA SER A 437 3.94 -23.67 12.51
C SER A 437 4.06 -24.63 11.34
N ARG A 438 4.67 -25.82 11.53
CA ARG A 438 4.72 -26.86 10.50
C ARG A 438 3.35 -27.29 10.01
N GLY A 439 2.40 -27.52 10.92
CA GLY A 439 1.03 -27.89 10.55
C GLY A 439 0.32 -26.82 9.71
N VAL A 440 0.56 -25.53 10.02
CA VAL A 440 0.04 -24.41 9.21
C VAL A 440 0.73 -24.36 7.85
N THR A 441 2.06 -24.49 7.78
CA THR A 441 2.81 -24.57 6.52
C THR A 441 2.30 -25.69 5.62
N ASP A 442 2.15 -26.91 6.15
CA ASP A 442 1.67 -28.07 5.40
C ASP A 442 0.25 -27.85 4.85
N ALA A 443 -0.62 -27.20 5.64
CA ALA A 443 -1.98 -26.88 5.23
C ALA A 443 -2.00 -25.82 4.11
N LEU A 444 -1.23 -24.74 4.22
CA LEU A 444 -1.12 -23.71 3.18
C LEU A 444 -0.54 -24.29 1.89
N ALA A 445 0.52 -25.09 1.98
CA ALA A 445 1.14 -25.75 0.84
C ALA A 445 0.19 -26.75 0.16
N PHE A 446 -0.66 -27.45 0.93
CA PHE A 446 -1.71 -28.30 0.39
C PHE A 446 -2.77 -27.50 -0.38
N ILE A 447 -3.21 -26.36 0.16
CA ILE A 447 -4.18 -25.49 -0.50
C ILE A 447 -3.60 -24.94 -1.82
N SER A 448 -2.37 -24.43 -1.79
CA SER A 448 -1.65 -23.95 -2.97
C SER A 448 -1.62 -25.02 -4.08
N ARG A 449 -1.08 -26.21 -3.79
CA ARG A 449 -1.02 -27.32 -4.77
C ARG A 449 -2.40 -27.75 -5.30
N SER A 450 -3.44 -27.67 -4.48
CA SER A 450 -4.81 -28.02 -4.89
C SER A 450 -5.37 -27.02 -5.91
N ILE A 451 -5.10 -25.73 -5.71
CA ILE A 451 -5.45 -24.67 -6.65
C ILE A 451 -4.67 -24.87 -7.97
N GLU A 452 -3.36 -25.07 -7.89
CA GLU A 452 -2.52 -25.29 -9.09
C GLU A 452 -2.97 -26.49 -9.92
N THR A 453 -3.32 -27.59 -9.24
CA THR A 453 -3.84 -28.80 -9.90
C THR A 453 -5.15 -28.51 -10.62
N SER A 454 -6.02 -27.71 -10.01
CA SER A 454 -7.32 -27.33 -10.59
C SER A 454 -7.15 -26.45 -11.84
N VAL A 455 -6.22 -25.49 -11.80
CA VAL A 455 -5.89 -24.65 -12.97
C VAL A 455 -5.36 -25.50 -14.12
N ARG A 456 -4.42 -26.42 -13.85
CA ARG A 456 -3.84 -27.31 -14.87
C ARG A 456 -4.91 -28.23 -15.50
N ALA A 457 -5.80 -28.79 -14.69
CA ALA A 457 -6.88 -29.65 -15.18
C ALA A 457 -7.86 -28.90 -16.09
N GLN A 458 -8.14 -27.61 -15.81
CA GLN A 458 -8.98 -26.78 -16.65
C GLN A 458 -8.35 -26.55 -18.04
N GLU A 459 -7.04 -26.36 -18.12
CA GLU A 459 -6.32 -26.22 -19.40
C GLU A 459 -6.38 -27.49 -20.25
N ASP A 460 -6.14 -28.65 -19.64
CA ASP A 460 -6.17 -29.94 -20.32
C ASP A 460 -7.57 -30.25 -20.88
N GLY A 461 -8.63 -29.90 -20.12
CA GLY A 461 -10.01 -30.03 -20.56
C GLY A 461 -10.40 -29.11 -21.73
N VAL A 462 -9.77 -27.93 -21.84
CA VAL A 462 -9.96 -27.02 -22.98
C VAL A 462 -9.22 -27.52 -24.22
N ARG A 463 -7.99 -28.02 -24.07
CA ARG A 463 -7.20 -28.60 -25.18
C ARG A 463 -7.88 -29.81 -25.80
N ALA A 464 -8.35 -30.75 -24.98
CA ALA A 464 -9.02 -31.96 -25.47
C ALA A 464 -10.29 -31.65 -26.31
N LYS A 465 -11.04 -30.59 -25.97
CA LYS A 465 -12.20 -30.14 -26.75
C LYS A 465 -11.84 -29.42 -28.04
N GLY A 466 -10.62 -28.92 -28.16
CA GLY A 466 -10.12 -28.23 -29.35
C GLY A 466 -9.74 -29.17 -30.48
N ASP A 467 -9.19 -30.35 -30.16
CA ASP A 467 -8.70 -31.33 -31.15
C ASP A 467 -9.82 -32.17 -31.79
N ASP A 468 -11.02 -32.20 -31.19
CA ASP A 468 -12.20 -32.92 -31.70
C ASP A 468 -13.03 -32.12 -32.73
N ARG A 469 -12.57 -30.93 -33.15
CA ARG A 469 -13.22 -30.07 -34.16
C ARG A 469 -12.36 -29.91 -35.39
#